data_AF-A0A497LL87-F1
#
_entry.id   AF-A0A497LL87-F1
#
_cell.length_a   1.000
_cell.length_b   1.000
_cell.length_c   1.000
_cell.angle_alpha   90.00
_cell.angle_beta   90.00
_cell.angle_gamma   90.00
#
_symmetry.space_group_name_H-M   'P 1'
#
loop_
_entity.id
_entity.type
_entity.pdbx_description
1 polymer ?
#
loop_
_entity_poly.entity_id
_entity_poly.type
_entity_poly.pdbx_seq_one_letter_code
_entity_poly.pdbx_strand_id
1 'polypeptide(L)'
;EKAEEAEKAGISQGLLVKVEQGYTRKGLSGRVELHLAERGSLTVLPEEAAEASDIPPLDGFFTKVSQLGTGGEANVRGVVASVSQVRTFPRPEGEGKVLRVKILDDGNEATLVFWDEKVEEAASVKPGDLVEVVMGKVKEDSLGGREIHVRRSSHVKVKPSFAPPPAVKVVEAEPTPIGKLQPGVRGVTIEGTIVEAPNLKEVTLRDGSKAKVAELTVKDETGSVKVSAWREIGEILSKLPPGLKVKLKGVTVKEGFAGGVEIATTSSTTLEVKSAGEAAEG
;
A
#
# COMPACT_ATOMS: atom_id res chain seq x y z
N GLU A 1 19.93 25.19 24.39
CA GLU A 1 20.97 25.85 23.56
C GLU A 1 21.08 25.26 22.16
N LYS A 2 21.74 24.11 21.92
CA LYS A 2 21.91 23.57 20.54
C LYS A 2 20.60 23.28 19.77
N ALA A 3 19.54 22.85 20.47
CA ALA A 3 18.23 22.69 19.85
C ALA A 3 17.62 24.04 19.39
N GLU A 4 17.79 25.10 20.18
CA GLU A 4 17.34 26.45 19.82
C GLU A 4 18.20 27.05 18.70
N GLU A 5 19.50 26.75 18.64
CA GLU A 5 20.36 27.13 17.52
C GLU A 5 19.89 26.50 16.21
N ALA A 6 19.55 25.20 16.23
CA ALA A 6 19.01 24.50 15.07
C ALA A 6 17.68 25.10 14.59
N GLU A 7 16.81 25.47 15.53
CA GLU A 7 15.54 26.15 15.23
C GLU A 7 15.76 27.54 14.63
N LYS A 8 16.65 28.35 15.22
CA LYS A 8 17.03 29.68 14.68
C LYS A 8 17.68 29.60 13.30
N ALA A 9 18.40 28.52 13.01
CA ALA A 9 19.00 28.27 11.71
C ALA A 9 17.97 27.82 10.65
N GLY A 10 16.69 27.69 11.00
CA GLY A 10 15.62 27.32 10.08
C GLY A 10 15.73 25.89 9.58
N ILE A 11 16.37 25.01 10.37
CA ILE A 11 16.66 23.65 9.92
C ILE A 11 15.36 22.88 9.77
N SER A 12 15.14 22.38 8.56
CA SER A 12 13.95 21.65 8.17
C SER A 12 14.34 20.47 7.28
N GLN A 13 13.38 19.57 7.07
CA GLN A 13 13.60 18.37 6.27
C GLN A 13 14.03 18.73 4.84
N GLY A 14 15.05 18.04 4.34
CA GLY A 14 15.52 18.18 2.97
C GLY A 14 16.66 19.18 2.77
N LEU A 15 17.07 19.90 3.83
CA LEU A 15 18.27 20.73 3.81
C LEU A 15 19.54 19.88 3.92
N LEU A 16 20.56 20.23 3.14
CA LEU A 16 21.91 19.72 3.34
C LEU A 16 22.52 20.41 4.55
N VAL A 17 23.02 19.64 5.51
CA VAL A 17 23.64 20.18 6.73
C VAL A 17 25.04 19.60 6.93
N LYS A 18 25.96 20.46 7.34
CA LYS A 18 27.26 20.08 7.87
C LYS A 18 27.19 20.03 9.39
N VAL A 19 27.61 18.91 9.95
CA VAL A 19 27.75 18.71 11.40
C VAL A 19 29.23 18.67 11.72
N GLU A 20 29.70 19.56 12.59
CA GLU A 20 31.09 19.54 13.07
C GLU A 20 31.13 19.22 14.57
N GLN A 21 32.16 18.44 14.97
CA GLN A 21 32.31 17.93 16.34
C GLN A 21 31.08 17.16 16.85
N GLY A 22 30.47 16.38 15.95
CA GLY A 22 29.46 15.39 16.34
C GLY A 22 30.10 14.11 16.86
N TYR A 23 29.33 13.33 17.61
CA TYR A 23 29.72 11.99 18.03
C TYR A 23 28.55 11.03 17.85
N THR A 24 28.86 9.77 17.57
CA THR A 24 27.84 8.73 17.42
C THR A 24 27.64 7.97 18.72
N ARG A 25 26.40 7.61 19.03
CA ARG A 25 26.08 6.67 20.11
C ARG A 25 24.99 5.69 19.68
N LYS A 26 24.88 4.56 20.36
CA LYS A 26 23.74 3.66 20.19
C LYS A 26 22.52 4.25 20.91
N GLY A 27 21.48 4.54 20.15
CA GLY A 27 20.19 5.01 20.64
C GLY A 27 19.35 3.92 21.31
N LEU A 28 18.26 4.33 21.95
CA LEU A 28 17.33 3.43 22.65
C LEU A 28 16.66 2.41 21.71
N SER A 29 16.49 2.77 20.44
CA SER A 29 15.98 1.87 19.39
C SER A 29 17.04 0.90 18.85
N GLY A 30 18.26 0.96 19.36
CA GLY A 30 19.41 0.20 18.88
C GLY A 30 20.09 0.80 17.63
N ARG A 31 19.53 1.87 17.06
CA ARG A 31 20.09 2.61 15.91
C ARG A 31 21.26 3.51 16.34
N VAL A 32 22.15 3.81 15.40
CA VAL A 32 23.16 4.85 15.61
C VAL A 32 22.49 6.22 15.58
N GLU A 33 22.72 7.00 16.62
CA GLU A 33 22.32 8.40 16.70
C GLU A 33 23.55 9.29 16.55
N LEU A 34 23.47 10.33 15.72
CA LEU A 34 24.45 11.40 15.67
C LEU A 34 24.06 12.48 16.67
N HIS A 35 24.97 12.79 17.59
CA HIS A 35 24.81 13.81 18.62
C HIS A 35 25.73 14.99 18.34
N LEU A 36 25.27 16.20 18.64
CA LEU A 36 26.10 17.40 18.55
C LEU A 36 26.75 17.67 19.90
N ALA A 37 28.08 17.75 19.95
CA ALA A 37 28.79 18.09 21.18
C ALA A 37 28.55 19.57 21.57
N GLU A 38 28.91 19.93 22.80
CA GLU A 38 28.80 21.29 23.33
C GLU A 38 29.49 22.33 22.42
N ARG A 39 30.69 22.00 21.91
CA ARG A 39 31.45 22.84 20.96
C ARG A 39 31.14 22.56 19.48
N GLY A 40 30.15 21.72 19.21
CA GLY A 40 29.74 21.39 17.86
C GLY A 40 28.93 22.51 17.20
N SER A 41 28.98 22.51 15.87
CA SER A 41 28.21 23.40 15.01
C SER A 41 27.35 22.60 14.04
N LEU A 42 26.21 23.20 13.68
CA LEU A 42 25.30 22.69 12.66
C LEU A 42 25.08 23.82 11.65
N THR A 43 25.49 23.60 10.40
CA THR A 43 25.46 24.62 9.35
C THR A 43 24.66 24.12 8.16
N VAL A 44 23.64 24.85 7.75
CA VAL A 44 22.93 24.58 6.49
C VAL A 44 23.85 24.93 5.33
N LEU A 45 24.07 23.97 4.44
CA LEU A 45 24.83 24.15 3.22
C LEU A 45 23.89 24.48 2.05
N PRO A 46 24.37 25.25 1.07
CA PRO A 46 23.64 25.48 -0.17
C PRO A 46 23.48 24.17 -0.96
N GLU A 47 22.42 24.06 -1.78
CA GLU A 47 22.08 22.83 -2.51
C GLU A 47 23.18 22.44 -3.50
N GLU A 48 23.86 23.41 -4.09
CA GLU A 48 24.98 23.20 -5.01
C GLU A 48 26.19 22.53 -4.33
N ALA A 49 26.30 22.60 -3.00
CA ALA A 49 27.33 21.90 -2.26
C ALA A 49 27.11 20.37 -2.24
N ALA A 50 25.91 19.88 -2.57
CA ALA A 50 25.63 18.44 -2.69
C ALA A 50 26.41 17.78 -3.85
N GLU A 51 26.81 18.57 -4.85
CA GLU A 51 27.60 18.13 -6.01
C GLU A 51 29.12 18.13 -5.72
N ALA A 52 29.54 18.51 -4.51
CA ALA A 52 30.93 18.41 -4.10
C ALA A 52 31.36 16.94 -4.01
N SER A 53 32.57 16.63 -4.49
CA SER A 53 33.11 15.26 -4.64
C SER A 53 33.14 14.41 -3.35
N ASP A 54 33.04 15.06 -2.19
CA ASP A 54 33.26 14.45 -0.89
C ASP A 54 31.95 14.03 -0.19
N ILE A 55 30.78 14.35 -0.76
CA ILE A 55 29.49 13.92 -0.24
C ILE A 55 29.05 12.66 -1.00
N PRO A 56 28.86 11.51 -0.32
CA PRO A 56 28.44 10.30 -1.00
C PRO A 56 27.06 10.50 -1.64
N PRO A 57 26.85 10.02 -2.88
CA PRO A 57 25.58 10.16 -3.55
C PRO A 57 24.48 9.44 -2.75
N LEU A 58 23.32 10.07 -2.64
CA LEU A 58 22.16 9.52 -1.96
C LEU A 58 21.54 8.31 -2.69
N ASP A 59 22.03 7.95 -3.87
CA ASP A 59 21.53 6.78 -4.59
C ASP A 59 21.68 5.48 -3.80
N GLY A 60 22.76 5.32 -3.03
CA GLY A 60 22.95 4.18 -2.13
C GLY A 60 22.08 4.22 -0.88
N PHE A 61 21.41 5.35 -0.61
CA PHE A 61 20.54 5.52 0.55
C PHE A 61 19.18 4.85 0.37
N PHE A 62 18.71 4.72 -0.87
CA PHE A 62 17.41 4.13 -1.21
C PHE A 62 17.56 2.70 -1.71
N THR A 63 16.83 1.78 -1.10
CA THR A 63 16.73 0.39 -1.54
C THR A 63 15.82 0.31 -2.77
N LYS A 64 16.29 -0.38 -3.82
CA LYS A 64 15.49 -0.65 -5.01
C LYS A 64 14.26 -1.50 -4.66
N VAL A 65 13.13 -1.20 -5.28
CA VAL A 65 11.87 -1.93 -5.02
C VAL A 65 12.02 -3.43 -5.30
N SER A 66 12.76 -3.79 -6.36
CA SER A 66 13.07 -5.18 -6.72
C SER A 66 13.91 -5.92 -5.67
N GLN A 67 14.58 -5.21 -4.77
CA GLN A 67 15.47 -5.75 -3.75
C GLN A 67 14.84 -5.72 -2.34
N LEU A 68 13.58 -5.29 -2.21
CA LEU A 68 12.90 -5.26 -0.92
C LEU A 68 12.65 -6.68 -0.40
N GLY A 69 13.25 -6.98 0.75
CA GLY A 69 13.04 -8.22 1.48
C GLY A 69 11.66 -8.31 2.15
N THR A 70 11.38 -9.45 2.78
CA THR A 70 10.17 -9.68 3.57
C THR A 70 10.41 -9.25 5.02
N GLY A 71 10.25 -7.96 5.30
CA GLY A 71 10.38 -7.40 6.64
C GLY A 71 11.56 -6.43 6.80
N GLY A 72 11.69 -5.87 8.01
CA GLY A 72 12.69 -4.84 8.31
C GLY A 72 12.20 -3.41 8.02
N GLU A 73 13.14 -2.48 7.96
CA GLU A 73 12.92 -1.10 7.52
C GLU A 73 13.68 -0.88 6.21
N ALA A 74 13.13 -0.05 5.32
CA ALA A 74 13.80 0.35 4.09
C ALA A 74 13.54 1.83 3.81
N ASN A 75 14.48 2.44 3.11
CA ASN A 75 14.28 3.73 2.46
C ASN A 75 13.93 3.44 1.01
N VAL A 76 12.85 4.01 0.50
CA VAL A 76 12.40 3.77 -0.88
C VAL A 76 12.16 5.08 -1.59
N ARG A 77 12.41 5.10 -2.90
CA ARG A 77 11.99 6.18 -3.79
C ARG A 77 11.23 5.58 -4.97
N GLY A 78 10.22 6.27 -5.45
CA GLY A 78 9.52 5.83 -6.65
C GLY A 78 8.53 6.87 -7.15
N VAL A 79 8.22 6.75 -8.44
CA VAL A 79 7.26 7.62 -9.12
C VAL A 79 5.85 7.12 -8.86
N VAL A 80 4.94 8.00 -8.47
CA VAL A 80 3.56 7.65 -8.14
C VAL A 80 2.84 7.19 -9.39
N ALA A 81 2.36 5.96 -9.35
CA ALA A 81 1.52 5.37 -10.39
C ALA A 81 0.04 5.64 -10.12
N SER A 82 -0.41 5.49 -8.88
CA SER A 82 -1.79 5.74 -8.49
C SER A 82 -1.93 6.06 -7.00
N VAL A 83 -3.01 6.75 -6.66
CA VAL A 83 -3.36 7.16 -5.29
C VAL A 83 -4.76 6.64 -4.98
N SER A 84 -4.92 5.89 -3.89
CA SER A 84 -6.23 5.41 -3.46
C SER A 84 -7.05 6.52 -2.81
N GLN A 85 -8.34 6.28 -2.61
CA GLN A 85 -9.11 7.10 -1.67
C GLN A 85 -8.60 6.90 -0.24
N VAL A 86 -8.70 7.95 0.58
CA VAL A 86 -8.48 7.86 2.02
C VAL A 86 -9.60 7.01 2.61
N ARG A 87 -9.23 5.98 3.38
CA ARG A 87 -10.19 5.15 4.12
C ARG A 87 -10.11 5.47 5.60
N THR A 88 -11.26 5.59 6.24
CA THR A 88 -11.36 5.73 7.70
C THR A 88 -11.97 4.49 8.33
N PHE A 89 -11.64 4.24 9.60
CA PHE A 89 -12.16 3.10 10.34
C PHE A 89 -12.19 3.38 11.85
N PRO A 90 -13.15 2.78 12.58
CA PRO A 90 -13.25 2.99 14.02
C PRO A 90 -12.09 2.32 14.77
N ARG A 91 -11.60 2.99 15.82
CA ARG A 91 -10.66 2.47 16.83
C ARG A 91 -11.21 2.76 18.24
N PRO A 92 -10.75 2.05 19.27
CA PRO A 92 -11.17 2.32 20.66
C PRO A 92 -10.93 3.76 21.10
N GLU A 93 -9.85 4.39 20.62
CA GLU A 93 -9.43 5.75 21.00
C GLU A 93 -9.74 6.81 19.91
N GLY A 94 -10.62 6.52 18.95
CA GLY A 94 -11.02 7.47 17.91
C GLY A 94 -11.17 6.86 16.52
N GLU A 95 -10.81 7.62 15.49
CA GLU A 95 -10.85 7.17 14.09
C GLU A 95 -9.43 6.97 13.57
N GLY A 96 -9.17 5.82 12.93
CA GLY A 96 -7.95 5.58 12.18
C GLY A 96 -8.11 5.95 10.72
N LYS A 97 -7.04 6.42 10.08
CA LYS A 97 -7.00 6.75 8.65
C LYS A 97 -5.93 5.94 7.93
N VAL A 98 -6.18 5.60 6.66
CA VAL A 98 -5.19 4.97 5.79
C VAL A 98 -5.30 5.46 4.35
N LEU A 99 -4.16 5.77 3.76
CA LEU A 99 -4.00 6.11 2.35
C LEU A 99 -2.95 5.19 1.73
N ARG A 100 -3.26 4.65 0.54
CA ARG A 100 -2.32 3.81 -0.23
C ARG A 100 -1.90 4.54 -1.48
N VAL A 101 -0.59 4.58 -1.71
CA VAL A 101 0.01 5.17 -2.91
C VAL A 101 0.86 4.10 -3.57
N LYS A 102 0.53 3.75 -4.81
CA LYS A 102 1.34 2.83 -5.60
C LYS A 102 2.48 3.61 -6.24
N ILE A 103 3.70 3.12 -6.10
CA ILE A 103 4.91 3.69 -6.70
C ILE A 103 5.57 2.69 -7.65
N LEU A 104 6.28 3.24 -8.64
CA LEU A 104 7.13 2.52 -9.58
C LEU A 104 8.60 2.92 -9.42
N ASP A 105 9.48 1.94 -9.39
CA ASP A 105 10.93 2.08 -9.44
C ASP A 105 11.47 1.06 -10.45
N ASP A 106 12.00 1.56 -11.58
CA ASP A 106 12.48 0.75 -12.71
C ASP A 106 11.49 -0.35 -13.17
N GLY A 107 10.20 -0.02 -13.19
CA GLY A 107 9.13 -0.94 -13.60
C GLY A 107 8.68 -1.93 -12.52
N ASN A 108 9.27 -1.87 -11.31
CA ASN A 108 8.83 -2.68 -10.16
C ASN A 108 7.86 -1.88 -9.30
N GLU A 109 6.82 -2.54 -8.82
CA GLU A 109 5.75 -1.91 -8.03
C GLU A 109 5.93 -2.13 -6.53
N ALA A 110 5.67 -1.07 -5.76
CA ALA A 110 5.45 -1.17 -4.32
C ALA A 110 4.28 -0.27 -3.89
N THR A 111 3.70 -0.55 -2.74
CA THR A 111 2.64 0.29 -2.15
C THR A 111 3.14 0.98 -0.90
N LEU A 112 3.14 2.31 -0.89
CA LEU A 112 3.31 3.10 0.32
C LEU A 112 1.97 3.14 1.07
N VAL A 113 1.99 2.81 2.36
CA VAL A 113 0.80 2.79 3.22
C VAL A 113 0.96 3.84 4.30
N PHE A 114 0.30 4.98 4.12
CA PHE A 114 0.29 6.10 5.06
C PHE A 114 -0.80 5.89 6.09
N TRP A 115 -0.44 6.01 7.37
CA TRP A 115 -1.33 5.82 8.50
C TRP A 115 -1.54 7.13 9.25
N ASP A 116 -2.78 7.36 9.68
CA ASP A 116 -3.15 8.43 10.61
C ASP A 116 -2.54 9.77 10.18
N GLU A 117 -1.73 10.45 11.00
CA GLU A 117 -1.15 11.77 10.68
C GLU A 117 -0.31 11.82 9.38
N LYS A 118 0.18 10.66 8.91
CA LYS A 118 0.95 10.57 7.66
C LYS A 118 0.06 10.67 6.43
N VAL A 119 -1.25 10.49 6.56
CA VAL A 119 -2.20 10.68 5.46
C VAL A 119 -2.24 12.14 5.04
N GLU A 120 -2.22 13.06 6.00
CA GLU A 120 -2.22 14.50 5.75
C GLU A 120 -0.92 14.95 5.05
N GLU A 121 0.24 14.38 5.41
CA GLU A 121 1.52 14.63 4.72
C GLU A 121 1.52 14.19 3.25
N ALA A 122 0.66 13.24 2.88
CA ALA A 122 0.54 12.71 1.52
C ALA A 122 -0.73 13.19 0.79
N ALA A 123 -1.50 14.12 1.37
CA ALA A 123 -2.80 14.53 0.84
C ALA A 123 -2.74 15.18 -0.56
N SER A 124 -1.62 15.82 -0.90
CA SER A 124 -1.39 16.48 -2.19
C SER A 124 -0.69 15.61 -3.23
N VAL A 125 -0.33 14.38 -2.88
CA VAL A 125 0.37 13.46 -3.78
C VAL A 125 -0.54 13.10 -4.95
N LYS A 126 -0.02 13.19 -6.16
CA LYS A 126 -0.71 12.81 -7.40
C LYS A 126 0.15 11.91 -8.29
N PRO A 127 -0.47 11.16 -9.22
CA PRO A 127 0.27 10.39 -10.21
C PRO A 127 1.31 11.23 -10.95
N GLY A 128 2.50 10.66 -11.15
CA GLY A 128 3.67 11.33 -11.74
C GLY A 128 4.65 11.91 -10.71
N ASP A 129 4.21 12.27 -9.50
CA ASP A 129 5.09 12.81 -8.46
C ASP A 129 6.16 11.78 -8.06
N LEU A 130 7.35 12.25 -7.67
CA LEU A 130 8.37 11.41 -7.07
C LEU A 130 8.22 11.45 -5.55
N VAL A 131 8.04 10.29 -4.91
CA VAL A 131 7.93 10.16 -3.46
C VAL A 131 9.14 9.41 -2.91
N GLU A 132 9.75 9.98 -1.89
CA GLU A 132 10.85 9.42 -1.11
C GLU A 132 10.35 9.15 0.31
N VAL A 133 10.47 7.90 0.77
CA VAL A 133 10.14 7.49 2.14
C VAL A 133 11.39 6.95 2.82
N VAL A 134 11.66 7.45 4.02
CA VAL A 134 12.80 7.05 4.85
C VAL A 134 12.27 6.37 6.12
N MET A 135 12.92 5.29 6.55
CA MET A 135 12.50 4.47 7.70
C MET A 135 11.06 3.93 7.54
N GLY A 136 10.73 3.45 6.34
CA GLY A 136 9.46 2.77 6.09
C GLY A 136 9.52 1.31 6.54
N LYS A 137 8.47 0.80 7.20
CA LYS A 137 8.43 -0.61 7.62
C LYS A 137 7.99 -1.49 6.44
N VAL A 138 8.87 -2.38 5.99
CA VAL A 138 8.53 -3.29 4.89
C VAL A 138 7.63 -4.41 5.40
N LYS A 139 6.57 -4.69 4.65
CA LYS A 139 5.63 -5.77 4.84
C LYS A 139 5.24 -6.39 3.50
N GLU A 140 4.67 -7.58 3.60
CA GLU A 140 4.02 -8.25 2.48
C GLU A 140 2.51 -8.13 2.66
N ASP A 141 1.79 -7.81 1.59
CA ASP A 141 0.33 -7.84 1.58
C ASP A 141 -0.21 -9.29 1.45
N SER A 142 -1.53 -9.43 1.46
CA SER A 142 -2.20 -10.72 1.33
C SER A 142 -2.00 -11.41 -0.03
N LEU A 143 -1.50 -10.70 -1.03
CA LEU A 143 -1.25 -11.20 -2.38
C LEU A 143 0.24 -11.41 -2.68
N GLY A 144 1.14 -11.11 -1.73
CA GLY A 144 2.59 -11.19 -1.93
C GLY A 144 3.24 -9.89 -2.39
N GLY A 145 2.46 -8.82 -2.58
CA GLY A 145 2.94 -7.49 -2.95
C GLY A 145 3.73 -6.82 -1.83
N ARG A 146 4.70 -5.97 -2.19
CA ARG A 146 5.52 -5.23 -1.24
C ARG A 146 4.78 -3.96 -0.76
N GLU A 147 4.53 -3.89 0.54
CA GLU A 147 4.02 -2.69 1.21
C GLU A 147 5.10 -2.04 2.07
N ILE A 148 5.18 -0.72 2.03
CA ILE A 148 6.03 0.10 2.89
C ILE A 148 5.10 0.91 3.79
N HIS A 149 5.01 0.50 5.04
CA HIS A 149 4.16 1.17 6.03
C HIS A 149 4.89 2.42 6.54
N VAL A 150 4.35 3.58 6.17
CA VAL A 150 4.81 4.91 6.60
C VAL A 150 4.19 5.19 7.97
N ARG A 151 5.05 5.23 8.99
CA ARG A 151 4.66 5.40 10.39
C ARG A 151 5.05 6.78 10.88
N ARG A 152 4.70 7.11 12.12
CA ARG A 152 5.14 8.35 12.80
C ARG A 152 6.65 8.61 12.69
N SER A 153 7.46 7.57 12.78
CA SER A 153 8.93 7.66 12.69
C SER A 153 9.47 7.77 11.26
N SER A 154 8.62 7.58 10.25
CA SER A 154 9.03 7.66 8.85
C SER A 154 9.06 9.11 8.40
N HIS A 155 9.97 9.43 7.49
CA HIS A 155 10.05 10.75 6.86
C HIS A 155 9.62 10.63 5.40
N VAL A 156 8.83 11.58 4.93
CA VAL A 156 8.25 11.59 3.59
C VAL A 156 8.69 12.86 2.89
N LYS A 157 9.25 12.76 1.68
CA LYS A 157 9.50 13.89 0.80
C LYS A 157 8.79 13.66 -0.52
N VAL A 158 7.97 14.62 -0.91
CA VAL A 158 7.26 14.60 -2.19
C VAL A 158 7.90 15.66 -3.09
N LYS A 159 8.31 15.25 -4.28
CA LYS A 159 8.80 16.13 -5.34
C LYS A 159 7.74 16.16 -6.44
N PRO A 160 6.95 17.24 -6.53
CA PRO A 160 5.91 17.36 -7.55
C PRO A 160 6.49 17.20 -8.94
N SER A 161 5.76 16.50 -9.81
CA SER A 161 6.10 16.35 -11.22
C SER A 161 4.90 16.72 -12.09
N PHE A 162 5.20 17.22 -13.29
CA PHE A 162 4.23 17.42 -14.37
C PHE A 162 4.35 16.36 -15.46
N ALA A 163 5.26 15.39 -15.29
CA ALA A 163 5.39 14.29 -16.21
C ALA A 163 4.11 13.45 -16.20
N PRO A 164 3.68 12.91 -17.36
CA PRO A 164 2.57 11.97 -17.38
C PRO A 164 2.89 10.80 -16.45
N PRO A 165 1.89 10.27 -15.72
CA PRO A 165 2.13 9.15 -14.83
C PRO A 165 2.74 7.99 -15.62
N PRO A 166 3.76 7.32 -15.07
CA PRO A 166 4.35 6.16 -15.70
C PRO A 166 3.24 5.16 -16.02
N ALA A 167 3.18 4.73 -17.29
CA ALA A 167 2.18 3.77 -17.73
C ALA A 167 2.36 2.48 -16.93
N VAL A 168 1.45 2.22 -16.00
CA VAL A 168 1.32 0.91 -15.41
C VAL A 168 0.90 -0.01 -16.55
N LYS A 169 1.75 -0.97 -16.92
CA LYS A 169 1.31 -2.07 -17.79
C LYS A 169 0.32 -2.89 -16.98
N VAL A 170 -0.96 -2.50 -17.04
CA VAL A 170 -2.05 -3.33 -16.55
C VAL A 170 -2.15 -4.48 -17.54
N VAL A 171 -1.36 -5.52 -17.30
CA VAL A 171 -1.62 -6.81 -17.92
C VAL A 171 -2.92 -7.26 -17.26
N GLU A 172 -4.04 -7.04 -17.94
CA GLU A 172 -5.30 -7.60 -17.50
C GLU A 172 -5.14 -9.11 -17.48
N ALA A 173 -4.99 -9.68 -16.28
CA ALA A 173 -4.92 -11.11 -16.14
C ALA A 173 -6.25 -11.70 -16.62
N GLU A 174 -6.16 -12.61 -17.59
CA GLU A 174 -7.28 -13.42 -18.04
C GLU A 174 -7.93 -14.12 -16.83
N PRO A 175 -9.28 -14.14 -16.73
CA PRO A 175 -9.95 -14.85 -15.66
C PRO A 175 -9.57 -16.33 -15.64
N THR A 176 -9.16 -16.83 -14.48
CA THR A 176 -8.97 -18.25 -14.25
C THR A 176 -10.34 -18.93 -14.21
N PRO A 177 -10.58 -19.99 -15.00
CA PRO A 177 -11.82 -20.75 -14.92
C PRO A 177 -12.03 -21.33 -13.52
N ILE A 178 -13.26 -21.23 -13.00
CA ILE A 178 -13.60 -21.60 -11.62
C ILE A 178 -13.29 -23.08 -11.34
N GLY A 179 -13.53 -23.97 -12.31
CA GLY A 179 -13.24 -25.40 -12.19
C GLY A 179 -11.74 -25.74 -12.10
N LYS A 180 -10.84 -24.77 -12.34
CA LYS A 180 -9.38 -24.94 -12.28
C LYS A 180 -8.76 -24.30 -11.03
N LEU A 181 -9.56 -23.74 -10.14
CA LEU A 181 -9.06 -23.09 -8.93
C LEU A 181 -8.39 -24.11 -7.99
N GLN A 182 -7.23 -23.74 -7.47
CA GLN A 182 -6.46 -24.57 -6.54
C GLN A 182 -6.30 -23.83 -5.20
N PRO A 183 -6.54 -24.49 -4.05
CA PRO A 183 -6.29 -23.90 -2.74
C PRO A 183 -4.85 -23.41 -2.58
N GLY A 184 -4.67 -22.31 -1.83
CA GLY A 184 -3.36 -21.73 -1.53
C GLY A 184 -2.88 -20.70 -2.54
N VAL A 185 -3.52 -20.58 -3.70
CA VAL A 185 -3.18 -19.58 -4.72
C VAL A 185 -3.76 -18.22 -4.34
N ARG A 186 -2.96 -17.16 -4.50
CA ARG A 186 -3.33 -15.76 -4.23
C ARG A 186 -3.31 -14.96 -5.52
N GLY A 187 -4.01 -13.84 -5.54
CA GLY A 187 -3.95 -12.90 -6.66
C GLY A 187 -4.75 -13.37 -7.88
N VAL A 188 -5.67 -14.31 -7.70
CA VAL A 188 -6.43 -14.90 -8.82
C VAL A 188 -7.49 -13.92 -9.29
N THR A 189 -7.74 -13.89 -10.60
CA THR A 189 -8.89 -13.21 -11.19
C THR A 189 -9.92 -14.26 -11.57
N ILE A 190 -11.18 -14.07 -11.18
CA ILE A 190 -12.30 -14.90 -11.64
C ILE A 190 -13.39 -14.03 -12.24
N GLU A 191 -14.16 -14.62 -13.17
CA GLU A 191 -15.37 -14.02 -13.72
C GLU A 191 -16.48 -15.06 -13.70
N GLY A 192 -17.67 -14.66 -13.29
CA GLY A 192 -18.82 -15.56 -13.26
C GLY A 192 -20.12 -14.86 -12.86
N THR A 193 -21.20 -15.64 -12.85
CA THR A 193 -22.55 -15.17 -12.54
C THR A 193 -22.91 -15.48 -11.10
N ILE A 194 -23.52 -14.52 -10.40
CA ILE A 194 -24.08 -14.72 -9.06
C ILE A 194 -25.25 -15.69 -9.15
N VAL A 195 -25.19 -16.82 -8.44
CA VAL A 195 -26.20 -17.89 -8.53
C VAL A 195 -27.37 -17.67 -7.56
N GLU A 196 -27.08 -17.11 -6.38
CA GLU A 196 -28.04 -16.96 -5.30
C GLU A 196 -27.89 -15.60 -4.61
N ALA A 197 -28.93 -15.19 -3.87
CA ALA A 197 -28.93 -13.92 -3.17
C ALA A 197 -27.79 -13.89 -2.14
N PRO A 198 -26.87 -12.93 -2.21
CA PRO A 198 -25.75 -12.87 -1.27
C PRO A 198 -26.22 -12.64 0.17
N ASN A 199 -25.63 -13.37 1.12
CA ASN A 199 -25.98 -13.32 2.54
C ASN A 199 -24.97 -12.48 3.31
N LEU A 200 -25.36 -11.29 3.78
CA LEU A 200 -24.52 -10.39 4.56
C LEU A 200 -24.60 -10.74 6.06
N LYS A 201 -23.45 -11.02 6.66
CA LYS A 201 -23.28 -11.31 8.09
C LYS A 201 -22.31 -10.32 8.73
N GLU A 202 -22.49 -10.06 10.02
CA GLU A 202 -21.52 -9.32 10.83
C GLU A 202 -20.73 -10.32 11.69
N VAL A 203 -19.40 -10.24 11.64
CA VAL A 203 -18.49 -11.12 12.40
C VAL A 203 -17.60 -10.28 13.32
N THR A 204 -17.35 -10.80 14.52
CA THR A 204 -16.41 -10.19 15.46
C THR A 204 -14.99 -10.70 15.16
N LEU A 205 -14.09 -9.78 14.89
CA LEU A 205 -12.67 -10.04 14.66
C LEU A 205 -11.94 -10.33 15.98
N ARG A 206 -10.71 -10.84 15.88
CA ARG A 206 -9.88 -11.20 17.05
C ARG A 206 -9.60 -10.02 17.99
N ASP A 207 -9.58 -8.81 17.45
CA ASP A 207 -9.37 -7.56 18.20
C ASP A 207 -10.68 -6.99 18.80
N GLY A 208 -11.78 -7.72 18.70
CA GLY A 208 -13.10 -7.30 19.17
C GLY A 208 -13.83 -6.35 18.23
N SER A 209 -13.19 -5.88 17.15
CA SER A 209 -13.85 -5.05 16.14
C SER A 209 -14.85 -5.87 15.31
N LYS A 210 -15.84 -5.21 14.74
CA LYS A 210 -16.86 -5.85 13.90
C LYS A 210 -16.55 -5.66 12.42
N ALA A 211 -16.73 -6.71 11.62
CA ALA A 211 -16.59 -6.67 10.17
C ALA A 211 -17.78 -7.32 9.49
N LYS A 212 -18.23 -6.74 8.37
CA LYS A 212 -19.26 -7.37 7.54
C LYS A 212 -18.64 -8.33 6.51
N VAL A 213 -19.31 -9.44 6.28
CA VAL A 213 -18.93 -10.47 5.31
C VAL A 213 -20.16 -10.89 4.52
N ALA A 214 -20.14 -10.74 3.20
CA ALA A 214 -21.14 -11.32 2.32
C ALA A 214 -20.67 -12.68 1.83
N GLU A 215 -21.50 -13.69 2.02
CA GLU A 215 -21.33 -15.02 1.44
C GLU A 215 -22.22 -15.16 0.20
N LEU A 216 -21.64 -15.58 -0.92
CA LEU A 216 -22.36 -15.81 -2.17
C LEU A 216 -21.72 -16.91 -2.99
N THR A 217 -22.45 -17.45 -3.96
CA THR A 217 -21.95 -18.43 -4.92
C THR A 217 -21.82 -17.79 -6.30
N VAL A 218 -20.65 -17.93 -6.90
CA VAL A 218 -20.36 -17.48 -8.28
C VAL A 218 -20.11 -18.71 -9.16
N LYS A 219 -20.68 -18.71 -10.37
CA LYS A 219 -20.59 -19.82 -11.32
C LYS A 219 -20.15 -19.36 -12.71
N ASP A 220 -19.34 -20.18 -13.37
CA ASP A 220 -19.03 -20.10 -14.80
C ASP A 220 -19.38 -21.42 -15.51
N GLU A 221 -18.92 -21.59 -16.75
CA GLU A 221 -19.15 -22.82 -17.53
C GLU A 221 -18.40 -24.04 -16.97
N THR A 222 -17.37 -23.82 -16.17
CA THR A 222 -16.45 -24.85 -15.67
C THR A 222 -16.74 -25.28 -14.23
N GLY A 223 -17.46 -24.47 -13.45
CA GLY A 223 -17.82 -24.82 -12.08
C GLY A 223 -18.48 -23.68 -11.31
N SER A 224 -18.69 -23.92 -10.01
CA SER A 224 -19.20 -22.94 -9.05
C SER A 224 -18.32 -22.90 -7.80
N VAL A 225 -18.17 -21.71 -7.22
CA VAL A 225 -17.34 -21.49 -6.03
C VAL A 225 -18.02 -20.55 -5.06
N LYS A 226 -17.88 -20.83 -3.77
CA LYS A 226 -18.32 -19.94 -2.70
C LYS A 226 -17.32 -18.79 -2.53
N VAL A 227 -17.83 -17.58 -2.41
CA VAL A 227 -17.06 -16.35 -2.20
C VAL A 227 -17.43 -15.78 -0.83
N SER A 228 -16.41 -15.50 -0.02
CA SER A 228 -16.49 -14.71 1.21
C SER A 228 -15.94 -13.31 0.95
N ALA A 229 -16.84 -12.36 0.74
CA ALA A 229 -16.52 -10.97 0.44
C ALA A 229 -16.56 -10.09 1.69
N TRP A 230 -15.43 -9.49 2.01
CA TRP A 230 -15.24 -8.74 3.25
C TRP A 230 -15.47 -7.24 3.07
N ARG A 231 -15.98 -6.60 4.13
CA ARG A 231 -16.12 -5.15 4.27
C ARG A 231 -16.89 -4.55 3.09
N GLU A 232 -16.36 -3.50 2.47
CA GLU A 232 -16.99 -2.76 1.37
C GLU A 232 -17.39 -3.64 0.18
N ILE A 233 -16.54 -4.58 -0.24
CA ILE A 233 -16.87 -5.50 -1.34
C ILE A 233 -18.05 -6.38 -0.92
N GLY A 234 -18.07 -6.84 0.33
CA GLY A 234 -19.20 -7.56 0.89
C GLY A 234 -20.49 -6.73 0.87
N GLU A 235 -20.42 -5.46 1.28
CA GLU A 235 -21.58 -4.57 1.24
C GLU A 235 -22.10 -4.33 -0.18
N ILE A 236 -21.21 -4.13 -1.17
CA ILE A 236 -21.61 -3.94 -2.57
C ILE A 236 -22.26 -5.22 -3.10
N LEU A 237 -21.57 -6.37 -2.97
CA LEU A 237 -22.09 -7.66 -3.44
C LEU A 237 -23.40 -8.04 -2.75
N SER A 238 -23.58 -7.70 -1.47
CA SER A 238 -24.82 -7.99 -0.74
C SER A 238 -26.09 -7.37 -1.35
N LYS A 239 -25.92 -6.32 -2.15
CA LYS A 239 -27.02 -5.60 -2.80
C LYS A 239 -27.26 -6.05 -4.24
N LEU A 240 -26.42 -6.93 -4.79
CA LEU A 240 -26.54 -7.38 -6.18
C LEU A 240 -27.52 -8.55 -6.31
N PRO A 241 -28.46 -8.51 -7.27
CA PRO A 241 -29.35 -9.61 -7.53
C PRO A 241 -28.61 -10.82 -8.16
N PRO A 242 -29.16 -12.04 -7.98
CA PRO A 242 -28.74 -13.20 -8.76
C PRO A 242 -28.85 -12.95 -10.27
N GLY A 243 -28.00 -13.62 -11.06
CA GLY A 243 -27.97 -13.50 -12.52
C GLY A 243 -27.02 -12.42 -13.05
N LEU A 244 -26.49 -11.52 -12.21
CA LEU A 244 -25.47 -10.57 -12.63
C LEU A 244 -24.10 -11.23 -12.77
N LYS A 245 -23.36 -10.80 -13.81
CA LYS A 245 -21.95 -11.18 -13.99
C LYS A 245 -21.06 -10.25 -13.18
N VAL A 246 -20.11 -10.84 -12.46
CA VAL A 246 -19.11 -10.14 -11.67
C VAL A 246 -17.72 -10.65 -12.02
N LYS A 247 -16.75 -9.74 -12.05
CA LYS A 247 -15.32 -10.05 -12.16
C LYS A 247 -14.64 -9.60 -10.88
N LEU A 248 -13.99 -10.55 -10.20
CA LEU A 248 -13.23 -10.31 -8.97
C LEU A 248 -11.75 -10.49 -9.29
N LYS A 249 -10.96 -9.42 -9.16
CA LYS A 249 -9.52 -9.43 -9.41
C LYS A 249 -8.75 -9.45 -8.07
N GLY A 250 -7.68 -10.23 -7.99
CA GLY A 250 -6.82 -10.24 -6.80
C GLY A 250 -7.46 -10.94 -5.59
N VAL A 251 -8.15 -12.06 -5.81
CA VAL A 251 -8.73 -12.86 -4.72
C VAL A 251 -7.77 -13.95 -4.24
N THR A 252 -8.01 -14.45 -3.02
CA THR A 252 -7.28 -15.59 -2.47
C THR A 252 -8.15 -16.83 -2.52
N VAL A 253 -7.59 -17.91 -3.05
CA VAL A 253 -8.20 -19.24 -3.08
C VAL A 253 -7.75 -20.00 -1.84
N LYS A 254 -8.72 -20.42 -1.01
CA LYS A 254 -8.48 -21.15 0.23
C LYS A 254 -9.23 -22.48 0.22
N GLU A 255 -8.81 -23.36 1.11
CA GLU A 255 -9.59 -24.56 1.43
C GLU A 255 -10.82 -24.14 2.23
N GLY A 256 -11.99 -24.52 1.73
CA GLY A 256 -13.28 -24.30 2.36
C GLY A 256 -13.53 -25.30 3.47
N PHE A 257 -14.37 -24.93 4.42
CA PHE A 257 -14.63 -25.73 5.63
C PHE A 257 -15.22 -27.13 5.35
N ALA A 258 -15.83 -27.31 4.18
CA ALA A 258 -16.40 -28.59 3.73
C ALA A 258 -15.45 -29.39 2.80
N GLY A 259 -14.16 -29.04 2.73
CA GLY A 259 -13.16 -29.71 1.88
C GLY A 259 -13.19 -29.30 0.39
N GLY A 260 -14.02 -28.31 0.03
CA GLY A 260 -14.05 -27.72 -1.31
C GLY A 260 -13.19 -26.47 -1.43
N VAL A 261 -13.16 -25.86 -2.61
CA VAL A 261 -12.47 -24.57 -2.83
C VAL A 261 -13.38 -23.42 -2.42
N GLU A 262 -12.84 -22.42 -1.72
CA GLU A 262 -13.53 -21.18 -1.41
C GLU A 262 -12.65 -19.98 -1.77
N ILE A 263 -13.28 -18.88 -2.19
CA ILE A 263 -12.61 -17.62 -2.47
C ILE A 263 -12.81 -16.66 -1.28
N ALA A 264 -11.75 -15.97 -0.88
CA ALA A 264 -11.82 -14.84 0.03
C ALA A 264 -11.34 -13.56 -0.66
N THR A 265 -12.11 -12.49 -0.56
CA THR A 265 -11.66 -11.16 -0.99
C THR A 265 -10.68 -10.60 0.04
N THR A 266 -9.78 -9.74 -0.41
CA THR A 266 -8.79 -9.05 0.41
C THR A 266 -8.99 -7.53 0.33
N SER A 267 -8.16 -6.75 1.03
CA SER A 267 -8.18 -5.29 0.93
C SER A 267 -7.74 -4.75 -0.43
N SER A 268 -7.06 -5.56 -1.24
CA SER A 268 -6.61 -5.22 -2.59
C SER A 268 -7.48 -5.84 -3.70
N THR A 269 -8.49 -6.62 -3.34
CA THR A 269 -9.44 -7.15 -4.33
C THR A 269 -10.24 -6.01 -4.96
N THR A 270 -10.42 -6.06 -6.28
CA THR A 270 -11.33 -5.16 -7.00
C THR A 270 -12.52 -5.94 -7.55
N LEU A 271 -13.67 -5.29 -7.59
CA LEU A 271 -14.92 -5.82 -8.12
C LEU A 271 -15.34 -5.00 -9.34
N GLU A 272 -15.67 -5.69 -10.42
CA GLU A 272 -16.36 -5.13 -11.58
C GLU A 272 -17.70 -5.87 -11.75
N VAL A 273 -18.78 -5.11 -11.92
CA VAL A 273 -20.11 -5.67 -12.23
C VAL A 273 -20.39 -5.43 -13.70
N LYS A 274 -20.61 -6.50 -14.46
CA LYS A 274 -21.04 -6.41 -15.85
C LYS A 274 -22.56 -6.53 -15.88
N SER A 275 -23.25 -5.49 -16.35
CA SER A 275 -24.68 -5.56 -16.61
C SER A 275 -24.95 -6.63 -17.68
N ALA A 276 -26.01 -7.42 -17.49
CA ALA A 276 -26.51 -8.29 -18.54
C ALA A 276 -27.15 -7.41 -19.63
N GLY A 277 -26.36 -7.03 -20.64
CA GLY A 277 -26.82 -6.13 -21.71
C GLY A 277 -25.73 -5.61 -22.62
N GLU A 278 -25.01 -6.53 -23.28
CA GLU A 278 -24.53 -6.35 -24.66
C GLU A 278 -24.31 -7.77 -25.18
N ALA A 279 -25.42 -8.44 -25.47
CA ALA A 279 -25.40 -9.47 -26.48
C ALA A 279 -25.05 -8.78 -27.79
N ALA A 280 -24.10 -9.35 -28.52
CA ALA A 280 -23.71 -8.92 -29.85
C ALA A 280 -24.94 -8.59 -30.71
N GLU A 281 -25.04 -7.34 -31.14
CA GLU A 281 -25.78 -6.93 -32.33
C GLU A 281 -24.80 -6.23 -33.26
N GLY A 282 -24.61 -6.82 -34.45
CA GLY A 282 -23.83 -6.25 -35.56
C GLY A 282 -22.83 -7.21 -36.16
#